data_AF-A0A2I0T7E3-F1
#
_entry.id   AF-A0A2I0T7E3-F1
#
_cell.length_a   1.000
_cell.length_b   1.000
_cell.length_c   1.000
_cell.angle_alpha   90.00
_cell.angle_beta   90.00
_cell.angle_gamma   90.00
#
_symmetry.space_group_name_H-M   'P 1'
#
loop_
_entity.id
_entity.type
_entity.pdbx_description
1 polymer ?
#
loop_
_entity_poly.entity_id
_entity_poly.type
_entity_poly.pdbx_seq_one_letter_code
_entity_poly.pdbx_strand_id
1 'polypeptide(L)'
;MLSADPAALEAHCSYLTSGTALVLCLQRPNAVKKLIDLLGPEDPKLAQAQDPFLWRAQYGTSAVQNGFYGSKSYQIAVRDMKLFFPEGLCCAECQTVEEEEVGFCPFLRSILLCQSSAFGPAIP
;
A
#
# COMPACT_ATOMS: atom_id res chain seq x y z
N MET A 1 -2.85 -14.26 3.39
CA MET A 1 -2.70 -15.24 4.47
C MET A 1 -1.35 -14.98 5.09
N LEU A 2 -1.36 -14.46 6.33
CA LEU A 2 -0.19 -14.46 7.19
C LEU A 2 0.36 -15.90 7.22
N SER A 3 1.67 -16.04 7.05
CA SER A 3 2.39 -17.30 7.15
C SER A 3 1.99 -18.03 8.44
N ALA A 4 1.85 -19.36 8.39
CA ALA A 4 1.49 -20.22 9.51
C ALA A 4 2.54 -20.27 10.65
N ASP A 5 3.52 -19.37 10.63
CA ASP A 5 4.58 -19.24 11.63
C ASP A 5 4.24 -18.06 12.55
N PRO A 6 3.97 -18.31 13.84
CA PRO A 6 3.67 -17.25 14.82
C PRO A 6 4.82 -16.25 14.98
N ALA A 7 6.08 -16.66 14.80
CA ALA A 7 7.22 -15.76 14.91
C ALA A 7 7.25 -14.73 13.78
N ALA A 8 6.87 -15.15 12.56
CA ALA A 8 6.76 -14.24 11.42
C ALA A 8 5.63 -13.22 11.61
N LEU A 9 4.49 -13.65 12.16
CA LEU A 9 3.38 -12.74 12.49
C LEU A 9 3.81 -11.70 13.53
N GLU A 10 4.49 -12.13 14.59
CA GLU A 10 4.98 -11.22 15.64
C GLU A 10 5.97 -10.18 15.08
N ALA A 11 6.90 -10.61 14.22
CA ALA A 11 7.84 -9.71 13.55
C ALA A 11 7.12 -8.66 12.69
N HIS A 12 6.07 -9.05 11.95
CA HIS A 12 5.26 -8.11 11.17
C HIS A 12 4.52 -7.11 12.07
N CYS A 13 3.89 -7.59 13.15
CA CYS A 13 3.19 -6.71 14.09
C CYS A 13 4.16 -5.70 14.71
N SER A 14 5.30 -6.17 15.24
CA SER A 14 6.33 -5.32 15.83
C SER A 14 6.79 -4.23 14.87
N TYR A 15 7.04 -4.57 13.61
CA TYR A 15 7.43 -3.59 12.59
C TYR A 15 6.31 -2.60 12.25
N LEU A 16 5.09 -3.07 12.01
CA LEU A 16 3.96 -2.21 11.64
C LEU A 16 3.58 -1.23 12.77
N THR A 17 3.82 -1.59 14.03
CA THR A 17 3.58 -0.72 15.18
C THR A 17 4.81 0.08 15.61
N SER A 18 5.95 -0.06 14.92
CA SER A 18 7.19 0.63 15.30
C SER A 18 7.21 2.12 14.94
N GLY A 19 6.23 2.60 14.16
CA GLY A 19 6.14 3.99 13.75
C GLY A 19 4.79 4.32 13.11
N THR A 20 4.72 5.49 12.49
CA THR A 20 3.51 5.94 11.78
C THR A 20 3.38 5.25 10.43
N ALA A 21 2.17 4.75 10.13
CA ALA A 21 1.83 4.22 8.83
C ALA A 21 0.87 5.16 8.07
N LEU A 22 1.06 5.23 6.75
CA LEU A 22 0.13 5.89 5.84
C LEU A 22 -0.81 4.85 5.23
N VAL A 23 -2.10 5.05 5.39
CA VAL A 23 -3.13 4.22 4.73
C VAL A 23 -3.71 5.01 3.56
N LEU A 24 -3.77 4.38 2.38
CA LEU A 24 -4.26 4.96 1.14
C LEU A 24 -5.33 4.06 0.52
N CYS A 25 -6.43 4.65 0.05
CA CYS A 25 -7.45 3.94 -0.73
C CYS A 25 -7.35 4.29 -2.22
N LEU A 26 -6.86 3.38 -3.05
CA LEU A 26 -6.65 3.66 -4.48
C LEU A 26 -7.86 3.25 -5.32
N GLN A 27 -8.34 4.14 -6.18
CA GLN A 27 -9.43 3.88 -7.11
C GLN A 27 -8.96 3.91 -8.56
N ARG A 28 -9.17 2.81 -9.30
CA ARG A 28 -9.05 2.70 -10.76
C ARG A 28 -9.64 1.38 -11.25
N PRO A 29 -9.91 1.23 -12.56
CA PRO A 29 -10.19 -0.08 -13.14
C PRO A 29 -9.04 -1.06 -12.85
N ASN A 30 -9.37 -2.23 -12.29
CA ASN A 30 -8.39 -3.25 -11.87
C ASN A 30 -7.35 -2.76 -10.85
N ALA A 31 -7.74 -1.88 -9.91
CA ALA A 31 -6.86 -1.28 -8.90
C ALA A 31 -6.02 -2.32 -8.14
N VAL A 32 -6.66 -3.36 -7.60
CA VAL A 32 -5.98 -4.42 -6.84
C VAL A 32 -4.86 -5.07 -7.64
N LYS A 33 -5.17 -5.58 -8.84
CA LYS A 33 -4.17 -6.23 -9.69
C LYS A 33 -3.04 -5.27 -10.01
N LYS A 34 -3.36 -4.02 -10.32
CA LYS A 34 -2.35 -3.06 -10.76
C LYS A 34 -1.45 -2.58 -9.64
N LEU A 35 -1.98 -2.44 -8.42
CA LEU A 35 -1.17 -2.18 -7.24
C LEU A 35 -0.22 -3.35 -6.98
N ILE A 36 -0.70 -4.59 -6.96
CA ILE A 36 0.15 -5.76 -6.74
C ILE A 36 1.25 -5.88 -7.82
N ASP A 37 0.93 -5.56 -9.08
CA ASP A 37 1.90 -5.55 -10.17
C ASP A 37 3.00 -4.50 -9.98
N LEU A 38 2.68 -3.33 -9.39
CA LEU A 38 3.66 -2.29 -9.09
C LEU A 38 4.51 -2.63 -7.86
N LEU A 39 3.90 -3.28 -6.85
CA LEU A 39 4.60 -3.68 -5.63
C LEU A 39 5.60 -4.80 -5.90
N GLY A 40 5.20 -5.81 -6.67
CA GLY A 40 6.00 -7.02 -6.87
C GLY A 40 5.95 -8.01 -5.70
N PRO A 41 6.82 -9.03 -5.72
CA PRO A 41 6.98 -10.03 -4.65
C PRO A 41 7.20 -9.41 -3.27
N GLU A 42 6.77 -10.08 -2.20
CA GLU A 42 6.94 -9.59 -0.81
C GLU A 42 8.38 -9.53 -0.36
N ASP A 43 9.24 -10.41 -0.89
CA ASP A 43 10.68 -10.35 -0.68
C ASP A 43 11.31 -9.34 -1.66
N PRO A 44 11.91 -8.24 -1.17
CA PRO A 44 12.62 -7.27 -1.99
C PRO A 44 13.66 -7.89 -2.92
N LYS A 45 14.34 -8.97 -2.51
CA LYS A 45 15.33 -9.65 -3.35
C LYS A 45 14.71 -10.34 -4.54
N LEU A 46 13.55 -10.96 -4.35
CA LEU A 46 12.78 -11.57 -5.44
C LEU A 46 12.20 -10.49 -6.36
N ALA A 47 11.73 -9.38 -5.80
CA ALA A 47 11.28 -8.24 -6.58
C ALA A 47 12.42 -7.66 -7.43
N GLN A 48 13.60 -7.46 -6.84
CA GLN A 48 14.80 -6.98 -7.54
C GLN A 48 15.22 -7.89 -8.67
N ALA A 49 15.14 -9.22 -8.48
CA ALA A 49 15.46 -10.20 -9.51
C ALA A 49 14.43 -10.23 -10.65
N GLN A 50 13.16 -9.93 -10.35
CA GLN A 50 12.09 -9.86 -11.33
C GLN A 50 12.15 -8.57 -12.16
N ASP A 51 12.17 -7.42 -11.49
CA ASP A 51 12.27 -6.09 -12.10
C ASP A 51 12.75 -5.07 -11.04
N PRO A 52 13.90 -4.40 -11.23
CA PRO A 52 14.44 -3.42 -10.29
C PRO A 52 13.54 -2.20 -10.06
N PHE A 53 12.55 -1.95 -10.92
CA PHE A 53 11.64 -0.81 -10.80
C PHE A 53 10.40 -1.10 -9.94
N LEU A 54 10.21 -2.35 -9.49
CA LEU A 54 9.15 -2.70 -8.55
C LEU A 54 9.34 -1.96 -7.23
N TRP A 55 8.25 -1.51 -6.61
CA TRP A 55 8.37 -0.65 -5.42
C TRP A 55 9.01 -1.37 -4.24
N ARG A 56 8.75 -2.67 -4.06
CA ARG A 56 9.43 -3.45 -3.03
C ARG A 56 10.90 -3.70 -3.33
N ALA A 57 11.30 -3.70 -4.61
CA ALA A 57 12.71 -3.76 -4.99
C ALA A 57 13.43 -2.46 -4.62
N GLN A 58 12.81 -1.31 -4.90
CA GLN A 58 13.41 0.00 -4.68
C GLN A 58 13.44 0.42 -3.20
N TYR A 59 12.40 0.10 -2.43
CA TYR A 59 12.22 0.65 -1.07
C TYR A 59 12.18 -0.40 0.05
N GLY A 60 12.11 -1.69 -0.29
CA GLY A 60 12.07 -2.76 0.71
C GLY A 60 13.47 -3.18 1.17
N THR A 61 13.62 -3.48 2.47
CA THR A 61 14.89 -3.94 3.05
C THR A 61 14.88 -5.43 3.41
N SER A 62 13.71 -5.98 3.75
CA SER A 62 13.51 -7.41 4.05
C SER A 62 12.06 -7.82 3.79
N ALA A 63 11.75 -9.12 3.86
CA ALA A 63 10.37 -9.60 3.69
C ALA A 63 9.40 -9.02 4.73
N VAL A 64 9.87 -8.76 5.96
CA VAL A 64 9.08 -8.09 7.02
C VAL A 64 9.00 -6.59 6.78
N GLN A 65 10.11 -5.97 6.40
CA GLN A 65 10.25 -4.53 6.15
C GLN A 65 10.25 -4.24 4.64
N ASN A 66 9.18 -4.64 3.95
CA ASN A 66 9.07 -4.49 2.50
C ASN A 66 8.47 -3.14 2.07
N GLY A 67 8.16 -2.27 3.03
CA GLY A 67 7.66 -0.91 2.82
C GLY A 67 6.19 -0.79 2.43
N PHE A 68 5.56 -1.85 1.90
CA PHE A 68 4.22 -1.75 1.33
C PHE A 68 3.31 -2.92 1.65
N TYR A 69 2.15 -2.58 2.18
CA TYR A 69 0.97 -3.44 2.21
C TYR A 69 0.10 -3.19 0.97
N GLY A 70 -0.45 -4.27 0.40
CA GLY A 70 -1.43 -4.21 -0.68
C GLY A 70 -2.44 -5.33 -0.57
N SER A 71 -3.73 -4.99 -0.56
CA SER A 71 -4.82 -5.96 -0.50
C SER A 71 -4.74 -6.92 -1.69
N LYS A 72 -4.74 -8.23 -1.42
CA LYS A 72 -4.50 -9.28 -2.45
C LYS A 72 -5.75 -9.67 -3.26
N SER A 73 -6.92 -9.20 -2.87
CA SER A 73 -8.18 -9.43 -3.58
C SER A 73 -9.15 -8.27 -3.37
N TYR A 74 -10.16 -8.17 -4.23
CA TYR A 74 -11.22 -7.16 -4.09
C TYR A 74 -11.96 -7.28 -2.75
N GLN A 75 -12.25 -8.51 -2.31
CA GLN A 75 -12.93 -8.75 -1.04
C GLN A 75 -12.10 -8.26 0.17
N ILE A 76 -10.78 -8.47 0.13
CA ILE A 76 -9.86 -7.97 1.15
C ILE A 76 -9.80 -6.44 1.08
N ALA A 77 -9.69 -5.86 -0.11
CA ALA A 77 -9.64 -4.41 -0.28
C ALA A 77 -10.89 -3.71 0.28
N VAL A 78 -12.09 -4.26 0.05
CA VAL A 78 -13.34 -3.72 0.61
C VAL A 78 -13.37 -3.85 2.14
N ARG A 79 -12.85 -4.95 2.70
CA ARG A 79 -12.73 -5.12 4.15
C ARG A 79 -11.78 -4.10 4.76
N ASP A 80 -10.58 -3.97 4.19
CA ASP A 80 -9.55 -3.04 4.65
C ASP A 80 -10.04 -1.60 4.55
N MET A 81 -10.70 -1.23 3.45
CA MET A 81 -11.31 0.09 3.28
C MET A 81 -12.30 0.41 4.39
N LYS A 82 -13.22 -0.51 4.72
CA LYS A 82 -14.19 -0.31 5.81
C LYS A 82 -13.55 -0.28 7.19
N LEU A 83 -12.42 -0.95 7.36
CA LEU A 83 -11.67 -0.97 8.62
C LEU A 83 -11.01 0.39 8.89
N PHE A 84 -10.37 0.98 7.86
CA PHE A 84 -9.61 2.22 8.02
C PHE A 84 -10.43 3.50 7.73
N PHE A 85 -11.52 3.40 6.96
CA PHE A 85 -12.41 4.52 6.61
C PHE A 85 -13.87 4.15 6.92
N PRO A 86 -14.25 4.00 8.20
CA PRO A 86 -15.58 3.53 8.59
C PRO A 86 -16.71 4.51 8.22
N GLU A 87 -16.43 5.81 8.15
CA GLU A 87 -17.35 6.84 7.67
C GLU A 87 -17.50 6.86 6.14
N GLY A 88 -16.73 6.01 5.43
CA GLY A 88 -16.64 6.00 3.98
C GLY A 88 -15.58 6.96 3.44
N LEU A 89 -15.39 6.93 2.13
CA LEU A 89 -14.49 7.85 1.42
C LEU A 89 -15.29 9.10 1.08
N CYS A 90 -14.87 10.28 1.58
CA CYS A 90 -15.54 11.53 1.20
C CYS A 90 -15.24 11.83 -0.27
N CYS A 91 -16.24 11.63 -1.12
CA CYS A 91 -16.26 12.12 -2.49
C CYS A 91 -16.84 13.54 -2.51
N ALA A 92 -16.01 14.54 -2.26
CA ALA A 92 -16.27 15.87 -2.82
C ALA A 92 -15.23 16.04 -3.91
N GLU A 93 -15.67 16.05 -5.17
CA GLU A 93 -14.92 16.41 -6.38
C GLU A 93 -13.48 16.87 -6.07
N CYS A 94 -12.53 15.94 -6.05
CA CYS A 94 -11.12 16.31 -5.90
C CYS A 94 -10.82 17.22 -7.08
N GLN A 95 -10.58 18.50 -6.80
CA GLN A 95 -9.91 19.38 -7.74
C GLN A 95 -8.66 18.63 -8.17
N THR A 96 -8.57 18.34 -9.47
CA THR A 96 -7.33 17.93 -10.10
C THR A 96 -6.28 18.93 -9.65
N VAL A 97 -5.38 18.52 -8.77
CA VAL A 97 -4.18 19.31 -8.49
C VAL A 97 -3.50 19.46 -9.84
N GLU A 98 -3.45 20.70 -10.34
CA GLU A 98 -2.77 20.98 -11.59
C GLU A 98 -1.33 20.49 -11.46
N GLU A 99 -0.87 19.85 -12.53
CA GLU A 99 0.38 19.13 -12.65
C GLU A 99 1.58 20.00 -12.27
N GLU A 100 1.97 20.07 -10.99
CA GLU A 100 3.31 20.52 -10.64
C GLU A 100 4.28 19.34 -10.85
N GLU A 101 4.90 19.40 -12.02
CA GLU A 101 6.07 18.67 -12.54
C GLU A 101 6.76 17.69 -11.57
N VAL A 102 6.28 16.45 -11.55
CA VAL A 102 7.13 15.29 -11.29
C VAL A 102 6.99 14.37 -12.50
N GLY A 103 8.08 14.21 -13.26
CA GLY A 103 8.14 13.56 -14.57
C GLY A 103 7.16 12.39 -14.75
N PHE A 104 6.11 12.65 -15.53
CA PHE A 104 5.00 11.73 -15.74
C PHE A 104 5.38 10.54 -16.63
N CYS A 105 5.33 9.33 -16.07
CA CYS A 105 5.15 8.10 -16.84
C CYS A 105 3.69 8.02 -17.33
N PRO A 106 3.40 7.83 -18.64
CA PRO A 106 2.05 7.88 -19.20
C PRO A 106 1.09 6.76 -18.73
N PHE A 107 1.52 5.86 -17.85
CA PHE A 107 0.68 4.82 -17.24
C PHE A 107 -0.10 5.27 -15.99
N LEU A 108 0.14 6.47 -15.45
CA LEU A 108 -0.38 6.91 -14.14
C LEU A 108 -1.66 7.77 -14.16
N ARG A 109 -2.39 7.84 -15.28
CA ARG A 109 -3.58 8.70 -15.45
C ARG A 109 -4.83 8.36 -14.59
N SER A 110 -4.74 7.49 -13.58
CA SER A 110 -5.92 7.12 -12.77
C SER A 110 -5.62 6.82 -11.31
N ILE A 111 -4.47 7.22 -10.77
CA ILE A 111 -4.11 6.87 -9.40
C ILE A 111 -4.05 8.15 -8.58
N LEU A 112 -5.18 8.58 -8.00
CA LEU A 112 -5.24 9.04 -6.61
C LEU A 112 -6.65 9.53 -6.23
N LEU A 113 -7.31 8.81 -5.34
CA LEU A 113 -8.11 9.43 -4.29
C LEU A 113 -7.32 9.17 -3.01
N CYS A 114 -6.50 10.14 -2.59
CA CYS A 114 -5.73 10.00 -1.36
C CYS A 114 -6.61 10.47 -0.20
N GLN A 115 -7.22 9.55 0.55
CA GLN A 115 -7.54 9.83 1.94
C GLN A 115 -6.44 9.22 2.79
N SER A 116 -5.63 10.08 3.40
CA SER A 116 -4.59 9.69 4.34
C SER A 116 -5.13 9.73 5.75
N SER A 117 -5.13 8.59 6.43
CA SER A 117 -5.24 8.51 7.89
C SER A 117 -3.87 8.15 8.45
N ALA A 118 -3.28 9.02 9.27
CA ALA A 118 -2.05 8.72 9.99
C ALA A 118 -2.40 7.92 11.24
N PHE A 119 -1.95 6.66 11.30
CA PHE A 119 -2.04 5.86 12.52
C PHE A 119 -0.70 5.93 13.25
N GLY A 120 -0.66 6.65 14.36
CA GLY A 120 0.42 6.58 15.34
C GLY A 120 0.13 5.54 16.41
N PRO A 121 1.13 5.15 17.24
CA PRO A 121 0.86 4.32 18.41
C PRO A 121 -0.14 5.06 19.31
N ALA A 122 -1.31 4.46 19.52
CA ALA A 122 -2.16 4.85 20.64
C ALA A 122 -1.44 4.43 21.92
N ILE A 123 -0.77 5.38 22.55
CA ILE A 123 -0.19 5.19 23.88
C ILE A 123 -1.36 5.06 24.86
N PRO A 124 -1.51 3.95 25.61
CA PRO A 124 -2.42 3.89 26.76
C PRO A 124 -1.92 4.76 27.92
#